data_AF-A0A7C9RKW3-F1
#
_entry.id   AF-A0A7C9RKW3-F1
#
_cell.length_a   1.000
_cell.length_b   1.000
_cell.length_c   1.000
_cell.angle_alpha   90.00
_cell.angle_beta   90.00
_cell.angle_gamma   90.00
#
_symmetry.space_group_name_H-M   'P 1'
#
loop_
_entity.id
_entity.type
_entity.pdbx_description
1 polymer ?
#
loop_
_entity_poly.entity_id
_entity_poly.type
_entity_poly.pdbx_seq_one_letter_code
_entity_poly.pdbx_strand_id
1 'polypeptide(L)'
;MNEQDLKRVFENAVVASSPPPSMDPVLALDVARKARSKRRSSIVGALVAVLVVGAGLGSAFALNPTGAKEYMMGAGPSSSSSSPWTGKWPDGQTDRTAHNGPQADRAQKVLDELKGIVPAGYDAPQLRYEDSRDPDDPKGYSGDMQRTQGQVSSNKGDEVEVWEYMAQTPVRKDGKVGWLLAEVSTPNPRLPDDPCALAKSFWGMGGECKVYDVKGLKVGVVQNNPSGRDQFDKWASYKAQDGSTVTIAQDDKYAGTGYPALDGPVFTEQQLAELATDPRFRVGG
;
A
#
# COMPACT_ATOMS: atom_id res chain seq x y z
N MET A 1 16.03 32.60 42.12
CA MET A 1 16.93 32.50 40.95
C MET A 1 16.64 33.71 40.08
N ASN A 2 17.64 34.57 39.82
CA ASN A 2 17.49 35.81 39.06
C ASN A 2 17.66 35.52 37.55
N GLU A 3 16.99 36.27 36.67
CA GLU A 3 17.14 36.19 35.20
C GLU A 3 18.61 36.27 34.74
N GLN A 4 19.47 36.95 35.50
CA GLN A 4 20.90 37.03 35.19
C GLN A 4 21.64 35.69 35.35
N ASP A 5 21.18 34.79 36.23
CA ASP A 5 21.79 33.46 36.40
C ASP A 5 21.39 32.52 35.26
N LEU A 6 20.17 32.66 34.73
CA LEU A 6 19.66 31.85 33.62
C LEU A 6 20.38 32.17 32.30
N LYS A 7 20.70 33.45 32.05
CA LYS A 7 21.51 33.85 30.89
C LYS A 7 22.94 33.28 30.94
N ARG A 8 23.56 33.24 32.11
CA ARG A 8 24.92 32.69 32.27
C ARG A 8 25.01 31.19 32.06
N VAL A 9 23.95 30.44 32.41
CA VAL A 9 23.88 28.99 32.16
C VAL A 9 23.68 28.69 30.67
N PHE A 10 22.92 29.53 29.94
CA PHE A 10 22.75 29.37 28.49
C PHE A 10 24.01 29.74 27.70
N GLU A 11 24.76 30.78 28.09
CA GLU A 11 26.00 31.15 27.40
C GLU A 11 27.11 30.09 27.58
N ASN A 12 27.16 29.40 28.72
CA ASN A 12 28.13 28.33 28.96
C ASN A 12 27.78 26.98 28.31
N ALA A 13 26.53 26.77 27.86
CA ALA A 13 26.10 25.52 27.23
C ALA A 13 26.34 25.47 25.71
N VAL A 14 26.69 26.60 25.07
CA VAL A 14 26.77 26.69 23.59
C VAL A 14 28.22 26.53 23.06
N VAL A 15 29.23 26.42 23.92
CA VAL A 15 30.64 26.34 23.47
C VAL A 15 31.25 24.97 23.81
N ALA A 16 30.77 23.92 23.14
CA ALA A 16 31.51 22.67 22.94
C ALA A 16 30.85 21.79 21.86
N SER A 17 30.64 22.33 20.65
CA SER A 17 30.44 21.48 19.48
C SER A 17 31.63 21.64 18.56
N SER A 18 32.51 20.65 18.58
CA SER A 18 33.49 20.45 17.52
C SER A 18 32.75 20.47 16.18
N PRO A 19 33.21 21.23 15.18
CA PRO A 19 32.56 21.25 13.87
C PRO A 19 32.49 19.81 13.34
N PRO A 20 31.35 19.38 12.76
CA PRO A 20 31.23 18.04 12.21
C PRO A 20 32.34 17.82 11.18
N PRO A 21 32.97 16.63 11.16
CA PRO A 21 34.03 16.34 10.20
C PRO A 21 33.50 16.60 8.78
N SER A 22 34.29 17.32 7.97
CA SER A 22 33.95 17.58 6.58
C SER A 22 33.76 16.26 5.85
N MET A 23 32.53 15.96 5.43
CA MET A 23 32.23 14.81 4.58
C MET A 23 32.90 15.05 3.22
N ASP A 24 33.94 14.29 2.92
CA ASP A 24 34.51 14.22 1.57
C ASP A 24 33.54 13.43 0.67
N PRO A 25 32.88 14.08 -0.30
CA PRO A 25 31.88 13.44 -1.15
C PRO A 25 32.49 12.34 -2.04
N VAL A 26 33.80 12.38 -2.29
CA VAL A 26 34.50 11.39 -3.11
C VAL A 26 34.63 10.06 -2.35
N LEU A 27 34.95 10.13 -1.05
CA LEU A 27 35.03 8.94 -0.19
C LEU A 27 33.66 8.29 0.03
N ALA A 28 32.59 9.09 0.16
CA ALA A 28 31.23 8.57 0.29
C ALA A 28 30.76 7.83 -0.99
N LEU A 29 31.13 8.32 -2.17
CA LEU A 29 30.81 7.69 -3.46
C LEU A 29 31.58 6.39 -3.69
N ASP A 30 32.83 6.31 -3.26
CA ASP A 30 33.62 5.08 -3.39
C ASP A 30 33.15 3.96 -2.46
N VAL A 31 32.72 4.30 -1.24
CA VAL A 31 32.07 3.33 -0.33
C VAL A 31 30.76 2.81 -0.94
N ALA A 32 29.96 3.69 -1.55
CA ALA A 32 28.71 3.31 -2.21
C ALA A 32 28.93 2.41 -3.45
N ARG A 33 29.96 2.70 -4.26
CA ARG A 33 30.32 1.86 -5.42
C ARG A 33 30.83 0.49 -5.01
N LYS A 34 31.62 0.41 -3.93
CA LYS A 34 32.15 -0.86 -3.40
C LYS A 34 31.07 -1.74 -2.77
N ALA A 35 30.03 -1.15 -2.17
CA ALA A 35 28.85 -1.88 -1.71
C ALA A 35 27.99 -2.42 -2.87
N ARG A 36 27.91 -1.70 -3.99
CA ARG A 36 27.16 -2.12 -5.19
C ARG A 36 27.86 -3.24 -5.96
N SER A 37 29.19 -3.28 -6.02
CA SER A 37 29.91 -4.36 -6.71
C SER A 37 29.79 -5.71 -6.00
N LYS A 38 29.77 -5.73 -4.66
CA LYS A 38 29.56 -6.96 -3.87
C LYS A 38 28.18 -7.61 -4.10
N ARG A 39 27.16 -6.86 -4.50
CA ARG A 39 25.81 -7.39 -4.77
C ARG A 39 25.63 -7.99 -6.16
N ARG A 40 26.58 -7.80 -7.09
CA ARG A 40 26.47 -8.29 -8.47
C ARG A 40 27.17 -9.63 -8.73
N SER A 41 27.79 -10.25 -7.73
CA SER A 41 28.61 -11.46 -7.91
C SER A 41 27.93 -12.77 -7.49
N SER A 42 26.65 -12.76 -7.10
CA SER A 42 26.00 -13.92 -6.45
C SER A 42 24.93 -14.64 -7.28
N ILE A 43 24.82 -14.40 -8.59
CA ILE A 43 23.82 -15.08 -9.44
C ILE A 43 24.51 -15.79 -10.60
N VAL A 44 25.02 -16.99 -10.31
CA VAL A 44 25.32 -18.04 -11.30
C VAL A 44 24.85 -19.37 -10.71
N GLY A 45 23.95 -20.06 -11.42
CA GLY A 45 23.50 -21.44 -11.16
C GLY A 45 22.15 -21.54 -10.42
N ALA A 46 21.16 -22.33 -10.82
CA ALA A 46 21.13 -23.47 -11.73
C ALA A 46 19.73 -23.63 -12.36
N LEU A 47 19.71 -24.07 -13.63
CA LEU A 47 18.54 -24.55 -14.37
C LEU A 47 18.16 -25.95 -13.87
N VAL A 48 16.89 -26.15 -13.48
CA VAL A 48 16.29 -27.49 -13.38
C VAL A 48 14.95 -27.46 -14.10
N ALA A 49 14.88 -28.18 -15.22
CA ALA A 49 13.65 -28.44 -15.96
C ALA A 49 12.92 -29.61 -15.31
N VAL A 50 11.65 -29.43 -14.94
CA VAL A 50 10.75 -30.53 -14.57
C VAL A 50 9.64 -30.63 -15.60
N LEU A 51 9.70 -31.70 -16.39
CA LEU A 51 8.64 -32.19 -17.28
C LEU A 51 7.52 -32.78 -16.42
N VAL A 52 6.29 -32.27 -16.56
CA VAL A 52 5.09 -32.98 -16.12
C VAL A 52 4.17 -33.20 -17.31
N VAL A 53 4.06 -34.47 -17.70
CA VAL A 53 3.03 -34.99 -18.59
C VAL A 53 1.78 -35.22 -17.75
N GLY A 54 0.67 -34.57 -18.12
CA GLY A 54 -0.64 -34.78 -17.51
C GLY A 54 -1.73 -34.67 -18.56
N ALA A 55 -2.17 -35.82 -19.09
CA ALA A 55 -3.36 -35.93 -19.90
C ALA A 55 -4.61 -35.77 -19.01
N GLY A 56 -5.53 -34.89 -19.39
CA GLY A 56 -6.79 -34.67 -18.69
C GLY A 56 -7.82 -33.95 -19.57
N LEU A 57 -8.95 -34.61 -19.80
CA LEU A 57 -10.01 -34.28 -20.75
C LEU A 57 -10.78 -32.98 -20.42
N GLY A 58 -10.99 -32.16 -21.44
CA GLY A 58 -12.30 -31.61 -21.81
C GLY A 58 -12.99 -30.60 -20.89
N SER A 59 -12.87 -29.31 -21.22
CA SER A 59 -13.95 -28.30 -21.14
C SER A 59 -13.57 -27.10 -22.01
N ALA A 60 -14.25 -26.92 -23.13
CA ALA A 60 -14.05 -25.81 -24.04
C ALA A 60 -14.76 -24.55 -23.51
N PHE A 61 -14.00 -23.56 -23.06
CA PHE A 61 -14.45 -22.18 -22.98
C PHE A 61 -13.91 -21.43 -24.18
N ALA A 62 -14.83 -21.04 -25.08
CA ALA A 62 -14.53 -20.22 -26.24
C ALA A 62 -14.20 -18.79 -25.78
N LEU A 63 -12.91 -18.47 -25.68
CA LEU A 63 -12.42 -17.09 -25.60
C LEU A 63 -12.41 -16.51 -27.01
N ASN A 64 -13.20 -15.46 -27.22
CA ASN A 64 -13.23 -14.66 -28.42
C ASN A 64 -11.93 -13.82 -28.53
N PRO A 65 -11.02 -14.05 -29.49
CA PRO A 65 -9.67 -13.50 -29.47
C PRO A 65 -9.52 -12.22 -30.31
N THR A 66 -10.45 -11.26 -30.17
CA THR A 66 -10.41 -10.00 -30.94
C THR A 66 -10.16 -8.73 -30.13
N GLY A 67 -9.96 -8.81 -28.81
CA GLY A 67 -9.71 -7.64 -27.96
C GLY A 67 -8.27 -7.44 -27.45
N ALA A 68 -7.36 -8.40 -27.64
CA ALA A 68 -6.08 -8.44 -26.89
C ALA A 68 -4.82 -8.06 -27.71
N LYS A 69 -4.95 -7.32 -28.82
CA LYS A 69 -3.83 -7.09 -29.76
C LYS A 69 -3.24 -5.68 -29.82
N GLU A 70 -3.61 -4.74 -28.96
CA GLU A 70 -3.09 -3.35 -29.09
C GLU A 70 -2.13 -2.85 -27.99
N TYR A 71 -1.65 -3.69 -27.08
CA TYR A 71 -0.63 -3.28 -26.12
C TYR A 71 0.58 -4.21 -26.12
N MET A 72 1.35 -4.20 -27.22
CA MET A 72 2.73 -4.66 -27.23
C MET A 72 3.57 -3.77 -28.15
N MET A 73 4.23 -2.77 -27.56
CA MET A 73 5.33 -2.06 -28.23
C MET A 73 6.50 -1.83 -27.26
N GLY A 74 7.59 -2.56 -27.52
CA GLY A 74 8.95 -2.01 -27.59
C GLY A 74 9.69 -1.71 -26.29
N ALA A 75 10.46 -2.70 -25.81
CA ALA A 75 11.47 -2.56 -24.76
C ALA A 75 12.66 -1.67 -25.17
N GLY A 76 13.18 -0.91 -24.21
CA GLY A 76 14.49 -0.24 -24.24
C GLY A 76 15.17 -0.38 -22.87
N PRO A 77 16.51 -0.39 -22.79
CA PRO A 77 17.23 -0.88 -21.62
C PRO A 77 17.12 0.03 -20.39
N SER A 78 16.86 -0.63 -19.27
CA SER A 78 16.66 -0.12 -17.92
C SER A 78 17.89 0.60 -17.32
N SER A 79 17.64 1.65 -16.54
CA SER A 79 18.55 2.09 -15.46
C SER A 79 17.80 2.76 -14.33
N SER A 80 18.04 2.25 -13.12
CA SER A 80 17.57 2.74 -11.83
C SER A 80 18.04 4.17 -11.54
N SER A 81 17.13 5.13 -11.56
CA SER A 81 17.22 6.40 -10.83
C SER A 81 15.82 6.94 -10.61
N SER A 82 15.64 7.76 -9.57
CA SER A 82 14.48 8.62 -9.32
C SER A 82 14.36 9.67 -10.43
N SER A 83 14.14 9.22 -11.66
CA SER A 83 14.10 10.08 -12.82
C SER A 83 12.73 10.77 -12.86
N PRO A 84 12.67 12.10 -12.99
CA PRO A 84 11.43 12.80 -13.24
C PRO A 84 10.78 12.19 -14.49
N TRP A 85 9.48 11.93 -14.38
CA TRP A 85 8.68 11.34 -15.43
C TRP A 85 8.68 12.29 -16.64
N THR A 86 9.58 12.08 -17.61
CA THR A 86 9.72 12.97 -18.78
C THR A 86 8.65 12.61 -19.81
N GLY A 87 7.57 13.39 -19.90
CA GLY A 87 6.49 13.27 -20.90
C GLY A 87 5.08 13.44 -20.32
N LYS A 88 4.03 13.19 -21.13
CA LYS A 88 2.61 13.36 -20.76
C LYS A 88 2.08 12.15 -19.96
N TRP A 89 1.63 12.36 -18.73
CA TRP A 89 1.04 11.31 -17.88
C TRP A 89 -0.14 10.63 -18.57
N PRO A 90 -0.47 9.38 -18.21
CA PRO A 90 -1.71 8.75 -18.66
C PRO A 90 -2.89 9.68 -18.40
N ASP A 91 -3.88 9.69 -19.28
CA ASP A 91 -5.11 10.48 -19.14
C ASP A 91 -4.91 12.00 -18.91
N GLY A 92 -3.73 12.55 -19.23
CA GLY A 92 -3.45 13.99 -19.14
C GLY A 92 -3.22 14.51 -17.72
N GLN A 93 -2.88 13.65 -16.77
CA GLN A 93 -2.56 14.03 -15.38
C GLN A 93 -1.29 14.91 -15.29
N THR A 94 -1.09 15.58 -14.16
CA THR A 94 0.13 16.36 -13.86
C THR A 94 1.11 15.62 -12.96
N ASP A 95 0.64 14.59 -12.25
CA ASP A 95 1.43 13.65 -11.45
C ASP A 95 0.88 12.22 -11.56
N ARG A 96 1.28 11.32 -10.65
CA ARG A 96 0.85 9.90 -10.65
C ARG A 96 -0.63 9.70 -10.31
N THR A 97 -1.26 10.69 -9.69
CA THR A 97 -2.60 10.62 -9.11
C THR A 97 -3.65 11.14 -10.08
N ALA A 98 -4.70 10.34 -10.26
CA ALA A 98 -5.85 10.71 -11.05
C ALA A 98 -6.83 11.50 -10.17
N HIS A 99 -6.89 12.81 -10.41
CA HIS A 99 -7.84 13.70 -9.71
C HIS A 99 -9.23 13.74 -10.36
N ASN A 100 -9.36 13.29 -11.61
CA ASN A 100 -10.62 13.28 -12.35
C ASN A 100 -10.63 12.17 -13.42
N GLY A 101 -11.82 11.87 -13.94
CA GLY A 101 -12.02 10.90 -15.01
C GLY A 101 -12.09 9.45 -14.53
N PRO A 102 -12.03 8.46 -15.44
CA PRO A 102 -12.36 7.07 -15.14
C PRO A 102 -11.56 6.46 -13.99
N GLN A 103 -10.31 6.88 -13.81
CA GLN A 103 -9.42 6.36 -12.77
C GLN A 103 -9.78 6.91 -11.38
N ALA A 104 -10.18 8.18 -11.31
CA ALA A 104 -10.73 8.77 -10.09
C ALA A 104 -12.10 8.16 -9.75
N ASP A 105 -12.95 7.96 -10.75
CA ASP A 105 -14.28 7.33 -10.59
C ASP A 105 -14.15 5.89 -10.08
N ARG A 106 -13.13 5.15 -10.53
CA ARG A 106 -12.81 3.80 -10.01
C ARG A 106 -12.41 3.85 -8.54
N ALA A 107 -11.55 4.79 -8.14
CA ALA A 107 -11.18 4.93 -6.73
C ALA A 107 -12.41 5.29 -5.85
N GLN A 108 -13.31 6.13 -6.36
CA GLN A 108 -14.58 6.44 -5.69
C GLN A 108 -15.48 5.20 -5.58
N LYS A 109 -15.59 4.39 -6.63
CA LYS A 109 -16.32 3.13 -6.58
C LYS A 109 -15.78 2.19 -5.49
N VAL A 110 -14.46 2.08 -5.35
CA VAL A 110 -13.85 1.27 -4.28
C VAL A 110 -14.26 1.77 -2.90
N LEU A 111 -14.36 3.09 -2.68
CA LEU A 111 -14.87 3.65 -1.43
C LEU A 111 -16.34 3.30 -1.19
N ASP A 112 -17.19 3.41 -2.23
CA ASP A 112 -18.61 3.09 -2.10
C ASP A 112 -18.82 1.60 -1.76
N GLU A 113 -18.06 0.70 -2.39
CA GLU A 113 -18.06 -0.74 -2.07
C GLU A 113 -17.54 -0.98 -0.64
N LEU A 114 -16.48 -0.28 -0.23
CA LEU A 114 -15.93 -0.37 1.13
C LEU A 114 -16.94 0.08 2.20
N LYS A 115 -17.73 1.11 1.92
CA LYS A 115 -18.82 1.54 2.80
C LYS A 115 -19.97 0.53 2.80
N GLY A 116 -20.24 -0.09 1.66
CA GLY A 116 -21.29 -1.09 1.50
C GLY A 116 -21.04 -2.42 2.22
N ILE A 117 -19.80 -2.72 2.63
CA ILE A 117 -19.47 -3.93 3.40
C ILE A 117 -19.58 -3.74 4.92
N VAL A 118 -19.78 -2.51 5.41
CA VAL A 118 -19.85 -2.24 6.84
C VAL A 118 -21.06 -2.97 7.46
N PRO A 119 -20.85 -3.81 8.49
CA PRO A 119 -21.90 -4.66 9.02
C PRO A 119 -22.97 -3.86 9.77
N ALA A 120 -24.16 -4.47 9.93
CA ALA A 120 -25.24 -3.87 10.69
C ALA A 120 -24.80 -3.52 12.13
N GLY A 121 -25.24 -2.35 12.60
CA GLY A 121 -24.82 -1.80 13.90
C GLY A 121 -23.56 -0.94 13.86
N TYR A 122 -22.94 -0.81 12.69
CA TYR A 122 -21.89 0.16 12.40
C TYR A 122 -22.35 1.11 11.29
N ASP A 123 -21.75 2.29 11.20
CA ASP A 123 -21.88 3.18 10.05
C ASP A 123 -20.52 3.60 9.48
N ALA A 124 -20.51 4.10 8.23
CA ALA A 124 -19.32 4.59 7.53
C ALA A 124 -19.48 6.10 7.19
N PRO A 125 -19.49 6.97 8.21
CA PRO A 125 -19.83 8.39 8.06
C PRO A 125 -18.71 9.20 7.39
N GLN A 126 -19.08 10.32 6.77
CA GLN A 126 -18.13 11.37 6.42
C GLN A 126 -17.77 12.16 7.68
N LEU A 127 -16.73 11.72 8.38
CA LEU A 127 -16.19 12.46 9.53
C LEU A 127 -15.06 13.37 9.11
N ARG A 128 -14.79 14.33 9.97
CA ARG A 128 -13.60 15.17 9.91
C ARG A 128 -12.75 14.84 11.13
N TYR A 129 -11.44 14.98 10.98
CA TYR A 129 -10.55 14.97 12.13
C TYR A 129 -11.06 16.01 13.13
N GLU A 130 -11.26 15.61 14.39
CA GLU A 130 -11.55 16.60 15.43
C GLU A 130 -10.37 17.58 15.46
N ASP A 131 -10.66 18.86 15.74
CA ASP A 131 -9.63 19.90 15.83
C ASP A 131 -8.83 19.70 17.12
N SER A 132 -8.18 18.54 17.26
CA SER A 132 -7.10 18.31 18.19
C SER A 132 -5.82 18.77 17.52
N ARG A 133 -5.76 20.07 17.19
CA ARG A 133 -4.46 20.73 17.14
C ARG A 133 -3.91 20.64 18.55
N ASP A 134 -3.14 19.59 18.80
CA ASP A 134 -2.20 19.59 19.89
C ASP A 134 -1.40 20.90 19.76
N PRO A 135 -1.41 21.78 20.77
CA PRO A 135 -0.63 23.01 20.75
C PRO A 135 0.86 22.75 20.43
N ASP A 136 1.35 21.55 20.74
CA ASP A 136 2.71 21.11 20.54
C ASP A 136 2.93 20.32 19.22
N ASP A 137 1.86 19.94 18.50
CA ASP A 137 1.93 19.37 17.14
C ASP A 137 0.99 20.10 16.15
N PRO A 138 1.41 21.26 15.63
CA PRO A 138 0.65 22.03 14.65
C PRO A 138 0.51 21.33 13.27
N LYS A 139 1.11 20.14 13.08
CA LYS A 139 0.95 19.32 11.87
C LYS A 139 -0.14 18.26 12.00
N GLY A 140 -0.95 18.32 13.06
CA GLY A 140 -2.08 17.43 13.28
C GLY A 140 -2.91 17.21 12.02
N TYR A 141 -3.43 16.00 11.87
CA TYR A 141 -4.27 15.65 10.73
C TYR A 141 -5.50 16.55 10.70
N SER A 142 -5.82 17.07 9.52
CA SER A 142 -7.01 17.90 9.32
C SER A 142 -7.74 17.49 8.06
N GLY A 143 -9.01 17.89 7.97
CA GLY A 143 -9.87 17.63 6.81
C GLY A 143 -10.73 16.39 6.97
N ASP A 144 -11.12 15.82 5.83
CA ASP A 144 -12.03 14.69 5.76
C ASP A 144 -11.29 13.36 6.00
N MET A 145 -11.98 12.44 6.68
CA MET A 145 -11.46 11.12 7.05
C MET A 145 -11.76 10.05 6.00
N GLN A 146 -12.71 10.26 5.08
CA GLN A 146 -12.84 9.44 3.88
C GLN A 146 -11.86 9.96 2.82
N ARG A 147 -11.11 9.05 2.19
CA ARG A 147 -10.17 9.40 1.13
C ARG A 147 -10.18 8.33 0.06
N THR A 148 -9.93 8.77 -1.16
CA THR A 148 -9.77 7.92 -2.35
C THR A 148 -8.56 8.40 -3.13
N GLN A 149 -7.84 7.46 -3.72
CA GLN A 149 -6.73 7.75 -4.61
C GLN A 149 -6.66 6.69 -5.70
N GLY A 150 -6.75 7.09 -6.96
CA GLY A 150 -6.33 6.26 -8.09
C GLY A 150 -4.97 6.75 -8.56
N GLN A 151 -3.98 5.88 -8.68
CA GLN A 151 -2.64 6.27 -9.11
C GLN A 151 -1.95 5.21 -9.98
N VAL A 152 -1.04 5.66 -10.83
CA VAL A 152 -0.11 4.77 -11.54
C VAL A 152 1.05 4.42 -10.61
N SER A 153 1.17 3.14 -10.25
CA SER A 153 2.21 2.64 -9.34
C SER A 153 3.45 2.10 -10.09
N SER A 154 3.30 1.70 -11.36
CA SER A 154 4.41 1.35 -12.24
C SER A 154 5.25 2.55 -12.65
N ASN A 155 6.52 2.34 -12.96
CA ASN A 155 7.37 3.36 -13.55
C ASN A 155 7.14 3.46 -15.07
N LYS A 156 7.47 4.61 -15.65
CA LYS A 156 7.42 4.79 -17.10
C LYS A 156 8.35 3.80 -17.79
N GLY A 157 7.84 3.11 -18.81
CA GLY A 157 8.59 2.13 -19.58
C GLY A 157 8.66 0.74 -18.92
N ASP A 158 7.98 0.53 -17.79
CA ASP A 158 7.65 -0.81 -17.35
C ASP A 158 6.75 -1.48 -18.40
N GLU A 159 6.94 -2.79 -18.63
CA GLU A 159 6.18 -3.55 -19.64
C GLU A 159 4.68 -3.57 -19.35
N VAL A 160 4.30 -3.44 -18.08
CA VAL A 160 2.92 -3.42 -17.62
C VAL A 160 2.68 -2.12 -16.87
N GLU A 161 1.71 -1.34 -17.33
CA GLU A 161 1.17 -0.22 -16.57
C GLU A 161 0.31 -0.77 -15.42
N VAL A 162 0.68 -0.43 -14.19
CA VAL A 162 -0.04 -0.86 -12.99
C VAL A 162 -0.75 0.34 -12.38
N TRP A 163 -2.07 0.23 -12.29
CA TRP A 163 -2.92 1.14 -11.54
C TRP A 163 -3.21 0.58 -10.17
N GLU A 164 -3.22 1.46 -9.18
CA GLU A 164 -3.57 1.19 -7.80
C GLU A 164 -4.69 2.14 -7.37
N TYR A 165 -5.70 1.59 -6.71
CA TYR A 165 -6.86 2.31 -6.21
C TYR A 165 -6.95 2.05 -4.72
N MET A 166 -6.74 3.11 -3.95
CA MET A 166 -6.86 3.11 -2.50
C MET A 166 -8.14 3.84 -2.12
N ALA A 167 -8.89 3.27 -1.19
CA ALA A 167 -10.02 3.91 -0.54
C ALA A 167 -9.97 3.65 0.96
N GLN A 168 -10.32 4.65 1.75
CA GLN A 168 -10.42 4.51 3.20
C GLN A 168 -11.64 5.24 3.74
N THR A 169 -12.21 4.68 4.80
CA THR A 169 -13.34 5.27 5.51
C THR A 169 -13.20 5.05 7.01
N PRO A 170 -13.61 6.00 7.86
CA PRO A 170 -13.88 5.68 9.24
C PRO A 170 -15.08 4.73 9.32
N VAL A 171 -15.07 3.89 10.35
CA VAL A 171 -16.20 3.07 10.74
C VAL A 171 -16.55 3.40 12.18
N ARG A 172 -17.82 3.67 12.45
CA ARG A 172 -18.24 4.15 13.75
C ARG A 172 -19.35 3.28 14.35
N LYS A 173 -19.29 3.15 15.67
CA LYS A 173 -20.31 2.51 16.51
C LYS A 173 -20.26 3.11 17.90
N ASP A 174 -21.41 3.47 18.45
CA ASP A 174 -21.54 4.00 19.83
C ASP A 174 -20.59 5.18 20.12
N GLY A 175 -20.36 6.06 19.14
CA GLY A 175 -19.47 7.22 19.24
C GLY A 175 -17.97 6.92 19.12
N LYS A 176 -17.60 5.65 18.98
CA LYS A 176 -16.22 5.18 18.77
C LYS A 176 -15.92 4.98 17.30
N VAL A 177 -14.66 5.19 16.90
CA VAL A 177 -14.24 5.22 15.49
C VAL A 177 -13.01 4.34 15.27
N GLY A 178 -13.15 3.40 14.33
CA GLY A 178 -12.06 2.61 13.76
C GLY A 178 -11.82 2.99 12.30
N TRP A 179 -10.95 2.25 11.64
CA TRP A 179 -10.46 2.54 10.30
C TRP A 179 -10.60 1.32 9.39
N LEU A 180 -11.19 1.51 8.21
CA LEU A 180 -11.13 0.53 7.12
C LEU A 180 -10.42 1.12 5.90
N LEU A 181 -9.69 0.26 5.20
CA LEU A 181 -9.06 0.56 3.93
C LEU A 181 -9.19 -0.60 2.94
N ALA A 182 -9.38 -0.26 1.68
CA ALA A 182 -9.20 -1.15 0.54
C ALA A 182 -8.08 -0.59 -0.35
N GLU A 183 -7.14 -1.44 -0.73
CA GLU A 183 -6.17 -1.16 -1.79
C GLU A 183 -6.27 -2.25 -2.84
N VAL A 184 -6.54 -1.83 -4.08
CA VAL A 184 -6.75 -2.73 -5.21
C VAL A 184 -5.79 -2.35 -6.33
N SER A 185 -5.16 -3.33 -6.98
CA SER A 185 -4.33 -3.07 -8.15
C SER A 185 -4.76 -3.85 -9.39
N THR A 186 -4.50 -3.28 -10.57
CA THR A 186 -4.52 -4.03 -11.83
C THR A 186 -3.39 -5.08 -11.84
N PRO A 187 -3.38 -6.02 -12.80
CA PRO A 187 -2.38 -7.09 -12.82
C PRO A 187 -0.94 -6.61 -12.64
N ASN A 188 -0.28 -7.10 -11.59
CA ASN A 188 1.09 -6.70 -11.24
C ASN A 188 1.99 -7.93 -11.14
N PRO A 189 2.82 -8.22 -12.16
CA PRO A 189 3.69 -9.40 -12.18
C PRO A 189 4.82 -9.34 -11.14
N ARG A 190 5.06 -8.18 -10.52
CA ARG A 190 6.11 -8.03 -9.49
C ARG A 190 5.66 -8.50 -8.11
N LEU A 191 4.35 -8.68 -7.89
CA LEU A 191 3.82 -9.09 -6.60
C LEU A 191 3.90 -10.61 -6.41
N PRO A 192 4.24 -11.10 -5.20
CA PRO A 192 4.35 -12.52 -4.91
C PRO A 192 3.06 -13.29 -5.20
N ASP A 193 3.19 -14.54 -5.64
CA ASP A 193 2.06 -15.48 -5.75
C ASP A 193 1.75 -16.19 -4.42
N ASP A 194 2.75 -16.30 -3.52
CA ASP A 194 2.51 -16.83 -2.19
C ASP A 194 1.59 -15.88 -1.39
N PRO A 195 0.45 -16.35 -0.85
CA PRO A 195 -0.53 -15.47 -0.22
C PRO A 195 0.04 -14.68 0.97
N CYS A 196 0.92 -15.30 1.76
CA CYS A 196 1.49 -14.63 2.91
C CYS A 196 2.65 -13.71 2.56
N ALA A 197 3.45 -14.03 1.54
CA ALA A 197 4.44 -13.11 1.00
C ALA A 197 3.77 -11.86 0.42
N LEU A 198 2.64 -12.03 -0.28
CA LEU A 198 1.82 -10.93 -0.76
C LEU A 198 1.32 -10.06 0.39
N ALA A 199 0.64 -10.65 1.37
CA ALA A 199 0.08 -9.90 2.50
C ALA A 199 1.16 -9.14 3.28
N LYS A 200 2.32 -9.77 3.56
CA LYS A 200 3.43 -9.11 4.27
C LYS A 200 4.09 -7.99 3.48
N SER A 201 3.92 -7.96 2.15
CA SER A 201 4.47 -6.89 1.30
C SER A 201 3.66 -5.60 1.38
N PHE A 202 2.41 -5.67 1.86
CA PHE A 202 1.54 -4.50 2.00
C PHE A 202 2.22 -3.41 2.83
N TRP A 203 2.54 -2.30 2.15
CA TRP A 203 3.30 -1.14 2.66
C TRP A 203 4.62 -1.47 3.38
N GLY A 204 5.17 -2.67 3.15
CA GLY A 204 6.34 -3.17 3.86
C GLY A 204 6.14 -3.38 5.37
N MET A 205 4.89 -3.51 5.84
CA MET A 205 4.58 -3.64 7.27
C MET A 205 4.94 -5.01 7.85
N GLY A 206 4.99 -6.08 7.05
CA GLY A 206 5.36 -7.42 7.50
C GLY A 206 4.28 -8.09 8.35
N GLY A 207 4.67 -8.71 9.48
CA GLY A 207 3.75 -9.33 10.45
C GLY A 207 3.63 -10.86 10.39
N GLU A 208 3.02 -11.43 11.44
CA GLU A 208 2.62 -12.83 11.44
C GLU A 208 1.47 -13.00 10.45
N CYS A 209 1.58 -13.97 9.55
CA CYS A 209 0.56 -14.21 8.53
C CYS A 209 0.10 -15.65 8.58
N LYS A 210 -1.20 -15.83 8.37
CA LYS A 210 -1.85 -17.13 8.20
C LYS A 210 -2.57 -17.17 6.86
N VAL A 211 -2.50 -18.32 6.20
CA VAL A 211 -3.26 -18.56 4.97
C VAL A 211 -4.67 -19.05 5.33
N TYR A 212 -5.67 -18.40 4.76
CA TYR A 212 -7.08 -18.79 4.84
C TYR A 212 -7.53 -19.34 3.49
N ASP A 213 -8.38 -20.38 3.53
CA ASP A 213 -9.06 -20.91 2.35
C ASP A 213 -10.49 -20.36 2.30
N VAL A 214 -10.79 -19.63 1.24
CA VAL A 214 -12.13 -19.10 0.97
C VAL A 214 -12.61 -19.72 -0.33
N LYS A 215 -13.38 -20.81 -0.22
CA LYS A 215 -13.97 -21.51 -1.37
C LYS A 215 -12.91 -21.93 -2.41
N GLY A 216 -11.76 -22.41 -1.94
CA GLY A 216 -10.62 -22.82 -2.77
C GLY A 216 -9.67 -21.68 -3.16
N LEU A 217 -9.98 -20.42 -2.79
CA LEU A 217 -9.09 -19.28 -2.97
C LEU A 217 -8.19 -19.14 -1.74
N LYS A 218 -6.88 -18.97 -1.96
CA LYS A 218 -5.91 -18.80 -0.88
C LYS A 218 -5.68 -17.32 -0.60
N VAL A 219 -5.84 -16.92 0.65
CA VAL A 219 -5.72 -15.52 1.10
C VAL A 219 -4.71 -15.45 2.23
N GLY A 220 -3.76 -14.51 2.16
CA GLY A 220 -2.87 -14.24 3.27
C GLY A 220 -3.49 -13.22 4.20
N VAL A 221 -3.56 -13.52 5.49
CA VAL A 221 -4.09 -12.60 6.51
C VAL A 221 -3.04 -12.34 7.56
N VAL A 222 -2.61 -11.09 7.67
CA VAL A 222 -1.70 -10.64 8.73
C VAL A 222 -2.50 -10.43 10.01
N GLN A 223 -2.01 -11.06 11.09
CA GLN A 223 -2.71 -11.16 12.37
C GLN A 223 -2.40 -9.98 13.30
N ASN A 224 -1.23 -9.37 13.12
CA ASN A 224 -0.74 -8.25 13.91
C ASN A 224 0.33 -7.46 13.15
N ASN A 225 0.32 -6.14 13.32
CA ASN A 225 1.30 -5.24 12.75
C ASN A 225 2.53 -5.06 13.66
N PRO A 226 3.74 -5.51 13.26
CA PRO A 226 4.94 -5.36 14.08
C PRO A 226 5.68 -4.03 13.82
N SER A 227 5.20 -3.19 12.89
CA SER A 227 5.97 -2.04 12.39
C SER A 227 6.14 -0.91 13.41
N GLY A 228 5.36 -0.91 14.49
CA GLY A 228 5.33 0.17 15.48
C GLY A 228 4.79 1.49 14.94
N ARG A 229 4.18 1.48 13.74
CA ARG A 229 3.50 2.63 13.15
C ARG A 229 2.02 2.57 13.53
N ASP A 230 1.44 3.73 13.82
CA ASP A 230 -0.01 3.88 14.03
C ASP A 230 -0.76 3.75 12.69
N GLN A 231 -0.80 2.54 12.14
CA GLN A 231 -1.42 2.21 10.84
C GLN A 231 -2.60 1.26 11.01
N PHE A 232 -2.51 0.04 10.46
CA PHE A 232 -3.53 -0.99 10.58
C PHE A 232 -2.99 -2.17 11.35
N ASP A 233 -3.76 -2.67 12.31
CA ASP A 233 -3.41 -3.88 13.04
C ASP A 233 -3.53 -5.17 12.23
N LYS A 234 -4.53 -5.26 11.34
CA LYS A 234 -4.85 -6.49 10.59
C LYS A 234 -5.22 -6.19 9.15
N TRP A 235 -4.84 -7.08 8.25
CA TRP A 235 -5.24 -7.00 6.84
C TRP A 235 -5.21 -8.37 6.17
N ALA A 236 -6.00 -8.49 5.11
CA ALA A 236 -6.03 -9.64 4.22
C ALA A 236 -5.69 -9.22 2.80
N SER A 237 -4.84 -9.99 2.12
CA SER A 237 -4.47 -9.76 0.72
C SER A 237 -4.71 -11.00 -0.13
N TYR A 238 -5.31 -10.79 -1.28
CA TYR A 238 -5.63 -11.81 -2.28
C TYR A 238 -5.11 -11.39 -3.65
N LYS A 239 -4.52 -12.34 -4.40
CA LYS A 239 -4.17 -12.18 -5.82
C LYS A 239 -5.10 -13.03 -6.66
N ALA A 240 -5.85 -12.38 -7.54
CA ALA A 240 -6.76 -13.03 -8.46
C ALA A 240 -6.00 -13.73 -9.61
N GLN A 241 -6.72 -14.59 -10.34
CA GLN A 241 -6.13 -15.37 -11.45
C GLN A 241 -5.65 -14.50 -12.61
N ASP A 242 -6.27 -13.33 -12.81
CA ASP A 242 -5.83 -12.34 -13.80
C ASP A 242 -4.59 -11.55 -13.35
N GLY A 243 -4.13 -11.75 -12.12
CA GLY A 243 -2.99 -11.09 -11.51
C GLY A 243 -3.32 -9.80 -10.75
N SER A 244 -4.58 -9.34 -10.76
CA SER A 244 -5.03 -8.22 -9.92
C SER A 244 -4.96 -8.58 -8.44
N THR A 245 -4.82 -7.57 -7.57
CA THR A 245 -4.76 -7.80 -6.12
C THR A 245 -5.78 -6.97 -5.38
N VAL A 246 -6.28 -7.51 -4.28
CA VAL A 246 -7.15 -6.82 -3.33
C VAL A 246 -6.54 -6.98 -1.95
N THR A 247 -6.35 -5.87 -1.24
CA THR A 247 -6.02 -5.83 0.18
C THR A 247 -7.12 -5.10 0.94
N ILE A 248 -7.66 -5.73 1.97
CA ILE A 248 -8.60 -5.10 2.91
C ILE A 248 -7.91 -5.04 4.27
N ALA A 249 -7.75 -3.82 4.79
CA ALA A 249 -7.10 -3.55 6.07
C ALA A 249 -8.09 -2.92 7.06
N GLN A 250 -7.88 -3.18 8.34
CA GLN A 250 -8.67 -2.60 9.40
C GLN A 250 -7.83 -2.28 10.63
N ASP A 251 -8.32 -1.31 11.38
CA ASP A 251 -7.86 -0.96 12.71
C ASP A 251 -9.07 -0.63 13.60
N ASP A 252 -9.01 -0.97 14.88
CA ASP A 252 -10.06 -0.57 15.82
C ASP A 252 -9.93 0.90 16.24
N LYS A 253 -8.78 1.52 15.95
CA LYS A 253 -8.47 2.93 16.18
C LYS A 253 -8.15 3.64 14.88
N TYR A 254 -8.77 4.78 14.67
CA TYR A 254 -8.29 5.73 13.66
C TYR A 254 -7.39 6.78 14.34
N ALA A 255 -6.07 6.56 14.29
CA ALA A 255 -5.10 7.37 15.01
C ALA A 255 -5.11 8.85 14.58
N GLY A 256 -4.91 9.75 15.57
CA GLY A 256 -4.84 11.19 15.35
C GLY A 256 -6.17 11.87 15.04
N THR A 257 -7.31 11.19 15.23
CA THR A 257 -8.64 11.71 14.88
C THR A 257 -9.39 12.43 16.01
N GLY A 258 -8.97 12.26 17.26
CA GLY A 258 -9.67 12.75 18.46
C GLY A 258 -10.78 11.81 18.95
N TYR A 259 -11.26 10.89 18.12
CA TYR A 259 -12.31 9.95 18.50
C TYR A 259 -11.78 8.77 19.34
N PRO A 260 -12.58 8.23 20.28
CA PRO A 260 -12.23 7.01 20.99
C PRO A 260 -12.24 5.79 20.05
N ALA A 261 -11.35 4.84 20.27
CA ALA A 261 -11.27 3.59 19.50
C ALA A 261 -12.49 2.69 19.72
N LEU A 262 -12.82 1.85 18.73
CA LEU A 262 -13.81 0.79 18.85
C LEU A 262 -13.40 -0.21 19.95
N ASP A 263 -14.36 -0.98 20.45
CA ASP A 263 -14.09 -2.04 21.44
C ASP A 263 -13.35 -3.26 20.85
N GLY A 264 -13.13 -3.24 19.53
CA GLY A 264 -12.40 -4.26 18.80
C GLY A 264 -12.58 -4.11 17.29
N PRO A 265 -11.93 -4.98 16.51
CA PRO A 265 -11.98 -4.93 15.05
C PRO A 265 -13.40 -5.14 14.51
N VAL A 266 -13.70 -4.50 13.38
CA VAL A 266 -15.01 -4.59 12.71
C VAL A 266 -15.25 -6.00 12.15
N PHE A 267 -14.20 -6.61 11.61
CA PHE A 267 -14.23 -7.93 11.00
C PHE A 267 -13.29 -8.90 11.72
N THR A 268 -13.67 -10.18 11.74
CA THR A 268 -12.75 -11.27 12.06
C THR A 268 -11.75 -11.50 10.91
N GLU A 269 -10.70 -12.26 11.16
CA GLU A 269 -9.70 -12.62 10.15
C GLU A 269 -10.30 -13.42 8.99
N GLN A 270 -11.24 -14.32 9.30
CA GLN A 270 -11.99 -15.07 8.29
C GLN A 270 -12.83 -14.13 7.42
N GLN A 271 -13.50 -13.15 8.03
CA GLN A 271 -14.30 -12.17 7.28
C GLN A 271 -13.42 -11.25 6.43
N LEU A 272 -12.25 -10.81 6.93
CA LEU A 272 -11.28 -10.08 6.11
C LEU A 272 -10.84 -10.91 4.89
N ALA A 273 -10.58 -12.21 5.09
CA ALA A 273 -10.22 -13.09 3.98
C ALA A 273 -11.34 -13.20 2.95
N GLU A 274 -12.59 -13.33 3.40
CA GLU A 274 -13.76 -13.36 2.54
C GLU A 274 -13.91 -12.07 1.72
N LEU A 275 -13.76 -10.91 2.38
CA LEU A 275 -13.82 -9.60 1.74
C LEU A 275 -12.72 -9.38 0.70
N ALA A 276 -11.49 -9.82 0.97
CA ALA A 276 -10.39 -9.72 0.01
C ALA A 276 -10.64 -10.55 -1.27
N THR A 277 -11.49 -11.57 -1.21
CA THR A 277 -11.88 -12.37 -2.39
C THR A 277 -13.16 -11.88 -3.08
N ASP A 278 -13.83 -10.89 -2.50
CA ASP A 278 -15.13 -10.41 -2.97
C ASP A 278 -15.00 -9.78 -4.37
N PRO A 279 -15.80 -10.23 -5.36
CA PRO A 279 -15.72 -9.71 -6.72
C PRO A 279 -16.01 -8.21 -6.82
N ARG A 280 -16.68 -7.60 -5.83
CA ARG A 280 -16.94 -6.14 -5.79
C ARG A 280 -15.67 -5.29 -5.85
N PHE A 281 -14.57 -5.80 -5.31
CA PHE A 281 -13.29 -5.09 -5.27
C PHE A 281 -12.38 -5.39 -6.47
N ARG A 282 -12.82 -6.13 -7.50
CA ARG A 282 -11.98 -6.40 -8.68
C ARG A 282 -12.01 -5.21 -9.65
N VAL A 283 -10.83 -4.80 -10.13
CA VAL A 283 -10.65 -3.64 -11.03
C VAL A 283 -10.29 -4.00 -12.47
N GLY A 284 -10.38 -5.28 -12.83
CA GLY A 284 -10.26 -5.77 -14.21
C GLY A 284 -11.57 -6.44 -14.66
N GLY A 285 -12.35 -5.75 -15.49
CA GLY A 285 -13.61 -6.22 -16.07
C GLY A 285 -14.10 -5.29 -17.16
#